data_AF-A0A9E3FWD8-F1
#
_entry.id   AF-A0A9E3FWD8-F1
#
_cell.length_a   1.000
_cell.length_b   1.000
_cell.length_c   1.000
_cell.angle_alpha   90.00
_cell.angle_beta   90.00
_cell.angle_gamma   90.00
#
_symmetry.space_group_name_H-M   'P 1'
#
loop_
_entity.id
_entity.type
_entity.pdbx_description
1 polymer ?
#
loop_
_entity_poly.entity_id
_entity_poly.type
_entity_poly.pdbx_seq_one_letter_code
_entity_poly.pdbx_strand_id
1 'polypeptide(L)'
;MTPIKVFFLVPTDRERRWLRRFSFSDKRPCAKRTYGCDAMFEVGEADILYTKEGYIDAASRDMPPPTDPRWPVVCDACRRPFDEKDERQLFTKQIYIRESDGFRCTLRDAPPGACWDAWWIGDRRKDSATGCGFMVGPDHRSLVVKCPDGHEWMIDGRASNCTMPNDNAHHCWVRHGRPEDGTLHVDKNGNTCAAGAGSIQTPSWHGFLHNGHLTT
;
A
#
# COMPACT_ATOMS: atom_id res chain seq x y z
N MET A 1 17.72 16.94 5.47
CA MET A 1 17.45 15.91 4.43
C MET A 1 17.04 16.64 3.15
N THR A 2 17.40 16.17 1.97
CA THR A 2 16.93 16.80 0.72
C THR A 2 15.42 16.60 0.58
N PRO A 3 14.63 17.64 0.25
CA PRO A 3 13.20 17.49 -0.03
C PRO A 3 12.94 16.39 -1.06
N ILE A 4 12.01 15.49 -0.76
CA ILE A 4 11.64 14.39 -1.69
C ILE A 4 10.38 14.81 -2.44
N LYS A 5 10.50 14.93 -3.77
CA LYS A 5 9.36 15.24 -4.62
C LYS A 5 8.35 14.08 -4.61
N VAL A 6 7.09 14.41 -4.35
CA VAL A 6 5.97 13.48 -4.48
C VAL A 6 5.58 13.32 -5.93
N PHE A 7 5.24 12.08 -6.31
CA PHE A 7 4.75 11.76 -7.64
C PHE A 7 3.61 10.74 -7.55
N PHE A 8 2.72 10.77 -8.52
CA PHE A 8 1.54 9.92 -8.51
C PHE A 8 1.75 8.59 -9.27
N LEU A 9 1.18 7.52 -8.72
CA LEU A 9 1.15 6.17 -9.28
C LEU A 9 -0.30 5.78 -9.58
N VAL A 10 -0.58 5.46 -10.84
CA VAL A 10 -1.88 4.92 -11.28
C VAL A 10 -1.83 3.39 -11.33
N PRO A 11 -2.91 2.69 -10.94
CA PRO A 11 -2.98 1.24 -11.11
C PRO A 11 -3.00 0.85 -12.59
N THR A 12 -2.47 -0.31 -12.92
CA THR A 12 -2.57 -0.92 -14.25
C THR A 12 -3.40 -2.22 -14.19
N ASP A 13 -3.79 -2.74 -15.35
CA ASP A 13 -4.42 -4.07 -15.49
C ASP A 13 -3.41 -5.21 -15.50
N ARG A 14 -2.18 -4.95 -15.02
CA ARG A 14 -1.10 -5.93 -14.95
C ARG A 14 -0.75 -6.21 -13.50
N GLU A 15 -0.40 -7.47 -13.23
CA GLU A 15 0.10 -7.91 -11.94
C GLU A 15 1.43 -8.64 -12.10
N ARG A 16 2.28 -8.51 -11.08
CA ARG A 16 3.44 -9.37 -10.91
C ARG A 16 3.02 -10.60 -10.09
N ARG A 17 3.52 -11.77 -10.47
CA ARG A 17 3.11 -13.08 -9.93
C ARG A 17 4.30 -13.85 -9.37
N TRP A 18 4.05 -14.54 -8.27
CA TRP A 18 5.01 -15.41 -7.62
C TRP A 18 4.37 -16.73 -7.20
N LEU A 19 5.14 -17.81 -7.33
CA LEU A 19 4.86 -19.08 -6.67
C LEU A 19 5.42 -19.01 -5.25
N ARG A 20 4.51 -18.93 -4.28
CA ARG A 20 4.85 -18.83 -2.86
C ARG A 20 4.63 -20.16 -2.16
N ARG A 21 5.65 -20.63 -1.44
CA ARG A 21 5.55 -21.71 -0.44
C ARG A 21 5.72 -21.11 0.94
N PHE A 22 4.83 -21.44 1.86
CA PHE A 22 4.92 -20.93 3.22
C PHE A 22 4.30 -21.87 4.26
N SER A 23 4.73 -21.70 5.51
CA SER A 23 4.19 -22.35 6.69
C SER A 23 3.92 -21.29 7.73
N PHE A 24 2.75 -21.34 8.38
CA PHE A 24 2.47 -20.48 9.53
C PHE A 24 3.33 -20.88 10.74
N SER A 25 3.65 -19.92 11.60
CA SER A 25 4.55 -20.13 12.75
C SER A 25 4.02 -21.12 13.79
N ASP A 26 2.70 -21.23 13.92
CA ASP A 26 2.01 -22.20 14.78
C ASP A 26 2.18 -23.65 14.28
N LYS A 27 2.16 -23.86 12.96
CA LYS A 27 2.44 -25.15 12.34
C LYS A 27 3.93 -25.47 12.36
N ARG A 28 4.76 -24.46 12.05
CA ARG A 28 6.19 -24.64 11.86
C ARG A 28 6.96 -23.33 12.12
N PRO A 29 7.62 -23.21 13.28
CA PRO A 29 8.47 -22.07 13.57
C PRO A 29 9.64 -21.93 12.59
N CYS A 30 9.98 -20.69 12.24
CA CYS A 30 11.16 -20.37 11.45
C CYS A 30 12.23 -19.78 12.37
N ALA A 31 13.46 -20.30 12.30
CA ALA A 31 14.57 -19.80 13.12
C ALA A 31 14.98 -18.35 12.82
N LYS A 32 14.51 -17.75 11.72
CA LYS A 32 14.90 -16.42 11.24
C LYS A 32 13.71 -15.47 11.01
N ARG A 33 12.46 -15.93 11.18
CA ARG A 33 11.25 -15.13 10.94
C ARG A 33 10.18 -15.47 11.98
N THR A 34 9.48 -14.46 12.47
CA THR A 34 8.44 -14.59 13.49
C THR A 34 7.14 -15.22 12.98
N TYR A 35 6.83 -15.05 11.69
CA TYR A 35 5.56 -15.48 11.09
C TYR A 35 5.62 -16.87 10.43
N GLY A 36 6.76 -17.57 10.51
CA GLY A 36 6.96 -18.90 9.94
C GLY A 36 7.87 -18.93 8.71
N CYS A 37 7.92 -20.08 8.03
CA CYS A 37 8.77 -20.29 6.86
C CYS A 37 8.09 -19.74 5.60
N ASP A 38 8.86 -19.13 4.71
CA ASP A 38 8.31 -18.48 3.52
C ASP A 38 9.39 -18.35 2.44
N ALA A 39 9.02 -18.64 1.20
CA ALA A 39 9.83 -18.42 0.02
C ALA A 39 8.96 -18.16 -1.20
N MET A 40 9.48 -17.39 -2.14
CA MET A 40 8.76 -16.98 -3.34
C MET A 40 9.65 -17.11 -4.58
N PHE A 41 9.11 -17.67 -5.66
CA PHE A 41 9.73 -17.66 -6.98
C PHE A 41 8.92 -16.78 -7.92
N GLU A 42 9.55 -15.76 -8.52
CA GLU A 42 8.87 -14.88 -9.47
C GLU A 42 8.66 -15.58 -10.81
N VAL A 43 7.41 -15.65 -11.27
CA VAL A 43 7.06 -16.25 -12.57
C VAL A 43 6.85 -15.21 -13.66
N GLY A 44 6.80 -13.93 -13.30
CA GLY A 44 6.68 -12.82 -14.23
C GLY A 44 5.38 -12.04 -14.06
N GLU A 45 4.95 -11.40 -15.14
CA GLU A 45 3.75 -10.56 -15.17
C GLU A 45 2.61 -11.22 -15.93
N ALA A 46 1.38 -10.84 -15.60
CA ALA A 46 0.18 -11.28 -16.30
C ALA A 46 -0.92 -10.22 -16.19
N ASP A 47 -2.00 -10.40 -16.97
CA ASP A 47 -3.20 -9.60 -16.83
C ASP A 47 -3.93 -9.90 -15.52
N ILE A 48 -4.49 -8.86 -14.92
CA ILE A 48 -5.40 -8.98 -13.79
C ILE A 48 -6.74 -9.50 -14.31
N LEU A 49 -7.25 -10.51 -13.64
CA LEU A 49 -8.62 -10.96 -13.84
C LEU A 49 -9.53 -10.15 -12.92
N TYR A 50 -10.67 -9.72 -13.43
CA TYR A 50 -11.66 -8.96 -12.69
C TYR A 50 -12.99 -9.71 -12.64
N THR A 51 -13.70 -9.60 -11.51
CA THR A 51 -15.10 -10.03 -11.40
C THR A 51 -15.99 -9.10 -12.23
N LYS A 52 -17.26 -9.49 -12.44
CA LYS A 52 -18.22 -8.64 -13.17
C LYS A 52 -18.46 -7.29 -12.49
N GLU A 53 -18.24 -7.23 -11.19
CA GLU A 53 -18.35 -6.04 -10.34
C GLU A 53 -17.07 -5.18 -10.33
N GLY A 54 -16.02 -5.59 -11.06
CA GLY A 54 -14.78 -4.83 -11.20
C GLY A 54 -13.73 -5.06 -10.11
N TYR A 55 -13.92 -6.06 -9.23
CA TYR A 55 -12.92 -6.42 -8.21
C TYR A 55 -11.90 -7.40 -8.77
N ILE A 56 -10.68 -7.42 -8.21
CA ILE A 56 -9.65 -8.40 -8.58
C ILE A 56 -10.15 -9.81 -8.24
N ASP A 57 -10.25 -10.67 -9.27
CA ASP A 57 -10.66 -12.06 -9.15
C ASP A 57 -9.45 -12.96 -8.90
N ALA A 58 -9.21 -13.25 -7.62
CA ALA A 58 -8.15 -14.17 -7.23
C ALA A 58 -8.50 -15.64 -7.46
N ALA A 59 -9.78 -15.99 -7.57
CA ALA A 59 -10.26 -17.37 -7.61
C ALA A 59 -10.22 -17.96 -9.02
N SER A 60 -10.43 -17.13 -10.05
CA SER A 60 -10.40 -17.57 -11.46
C SER A 60 -8.99 -17.71 -12.04
N ARG A 61 -7.95 -17.53 -11.24
CA ARG A 61 -6.56 -17.64 -11.69
C ARG A 61 -6.15 -19.11 -11.84
N ASP A 62 -5.50 -19.42 -12.95
CA ASP A 62 -4.92 -20.75 -13.14
C ASP A 62 -3.73 -20.95 -12.20
N MET A 63 -3.88 -21.89 -11.27
CA MET A 63 -2.91 -22.21 -10.24
C MET A 63 -1.97 -23.30 -10.75
N PRO A 64 -0.65 -23.07 -10.82
CA PRO A 64 0.27 -24.11 -11.27
C PRO A 64 0.19 -25.38 -10.41
N PRO A 65 0.31 -26.58 -11.01
CA PRO A 65 0.16 -27.82 -10.28
C PRO A 65 1.22 -27.96 -9.19
N PRO A 66 0.97 -28.72 -8.11
CA PRO A 66 1.94 -28.94 -7.04
C PRO A 66 3.28 -29.52 -7.48
N THR A 67 3.32 -30.13 -8.67
CA THR A 67 4.50 -30.73 -9.32
C THR A 67 5.34 -29.74 -10.13
N ASP A 68 4.92 -28.47 -10.26
CA ASP A 68 5.70 -27.45 -10.97
C ASP A 68 7.07 -27.26 -10.28
N PRO A 69 8.20 -27.45 -10.98
CA PRO A 69 9.53 -27.41 -10.37
C PRO A 69 9.94 -26.01 -9.88
N ARG A 70 9.19 -24.97 -10.26
CA ARG A 70 9.42 -23.60 -9.82
C ARG A 70 8.88 -23.32 -8.42
N TRP A 71 8.07 -24.20 -7.84
CA TRP A 71 7.68 -24.08 -6.43
C TRP A 71 8.93 -24.11 -5.54
N PRO A 72 9.14 -23.10 -4.67
CA PRO A 72 10.29 -23.10 -3.77
C PRO A 72 10.34 -24.36 -2.90
N VAL A 73 11.51 -24.99 -2.81
CA VAL A 73 11.70 -26.23 -2.03
C VAL A 73 12.27 -25.99 -0.65
N VAL A 74 12.80 -24.79 -0.37
CA VAL A 74 13.38 -24.40 0.92
C VAL A 74 12.93 -22.98 1.28
N CYS A 75 12.82 -22.70 2.58
CA CYS A 75 12.57 -21.36 3.09
C CYS A 75 13.71 -20.40 2.73
N ASP A 76 13.40 -19.17 2.29
CA ASP A 76 14.43 -18.20 1.88
C ASP A 76 15.27 -17.70 3.05
N ALA A 77 14.73 -17.72 4.27
CA ALA A 77 15.42 -17.22 5.45
C ALA A 77 16.19 -18.30 6.23
N CYS A 78 15.53 -19.41 6.59
CA CYS A 78 16.17 -20.45 7.40
C CYS A 78 16.71 -21.63 6.59
N ARG A 79 16.48 -21.65 5.27
CA ARG A 79 16.92 -22.71 4.33
C ARG A 79 16.40 -24.12 4.62
N ARG A 80 15.51 -24.28 5.60
CA ARG A 80 14.86 -25.58 5.90
C ARG A 80 13.93 -25.98 4.74
N PRO A 81 13.95 -27.25 4.29
CA PRO A 81 13.08 -27.74 3.21
C PRO A 81 11.59 -27.64 3.55
N PHE A 82 10.74 -27.28 2.60
CA PHE A 82 9.28 -27.34 2.78
C PHE A 82 8.76 -28.78 2.62
N ASP A 83 7.78 -29.12 3.46
CA ASP A 83 7.06 -30.39 3.45
C ASP A 83 5.83 -30.31 2.52
N GLU A 84 5.28 -31.45 2.10
CA GLU A 84 4.13 -31.48 1.16
C GLU A 84 2.89 -30.75 1.68
N LYS A 85 2.72 -30.73 3.00
CA LYS A 85 1.61 -30.09 3.73
C LYS A 85 1.77 -28.57 3.87
N ASP A 86 2.91 -28.02 3.46
CA ASP A 86 3.11 -26.57 3.46
C ASP A 86 2.27 -25.91 2.36
N GLU A 87 1.80 -24.71 2.67
CA GLU A 87 0.85 -23.98 1.85
C GLU A 87 1.48 -23.57 0.51
N ARG A 88 0.69 -23.64 -0.55
CA ARG A 88 1.02 -23.12 -1.89
C ARG A 88 0.07 -21.98 -2.21
N GLN A 89 0.62 -20.88 -2.72
CA GLN A 89 -0.15 -19.73 -3.13
C GLN A 89 0.43 -19.14 -4.42
N LEU A 90 -0.42 -18.88 -5.41
CA LEU A 90 -0.10 -17.92 -6.47
C LEU A 90 -0.28 -16.53 -5.88
N PHE A 91 0.83 -15.96 -5.43
CA PHE A 91 0.85 -14.64 -4.82
C PHE A 91 0.95 -13.58 -5.90
N THR A 92 0.16 -12.52 -5.79
CA THR A 92 0.06 -11.50 -6.84
C THR A 92 0.11 -10.11 -6.24
N LYS A 93 0.67 -9.15 -6.98
CA LYS A 93 0.60 -7.73 -6.64
C LYS A 93 0.35 -6.94 -7.93
N GLN A 94 -0.65 -6.07 -7.90
CA GLN A 94 -0.93 -5.14 -8.99
C GLN A 94 0.28 -4.25 -9.25
N ILE A 95 0.58 -4.02 -10.51
CA ILE A 95 1.61 -3.11 -10.98
C ILE A 95 0.98 -1.73 -11.13
N TYR A 96 1.71 -0.73 -10.65
CA TYR A 96 1.40 0.68 -10.76
C TYR A 96 2.41 1.34 -11.68
N ILE A 97 2.00 2.41 -12.35
CA ILE A 97 2.83 3.18 -13.26
C ILE A 97 2.80 4.66 -12.91
N ARG A 98 3.94 5.32 -13.04
CA ARG A 98 4.01 6.78 -13.12
C ARG A 98 3.90 7.17 -14.59
N GLU A 99 2.80 7.80 -14.97
CA GLU A 99 2.49 8.07 -16.39
C GLU A 99 3.52 8.97 -17.07
N SER A 100 4.15 9.89 -16.32
CA SER A 100 5.07 10.88 -16.89
C SER A 100 6.34 10.29 -17.52
N ASP A 101 6.80 9.13 -17.05
CA ASP A 101 8.03 8.48 -17.53
C ASP A 101 7.94 6.96 -17.66
N GLY A 102 6.78 6.37 -17.38
CA GLY A 102 6.57 4.93 -17.46
C GLY A 102 7.28 4.13 -16.38
N PHE A 103 7.73 4.74 -15.28
CA PHE A 103 8.26 3.99 -14.14
C PHE A 103 7.19 3.04 -13.59
N ARG A 104 7.55 1.77 -13.40
CA ARG A 104 6.62 0.70 -12.96
C ARG A 104 7.11 0.05 -11.67
N CYS A 105 6.20 -0.14 -10.71
CA CYS A 105 6.50 -0.86 -9.48
C CYS A 105 5.24 -1.53 -8.91
N THR A 106 5.41 -2.38 -7.89
CA THR A 106 4.29 -2.71 -6.99
C THR A 106 4.24 -1.68 -5.86
N LEU A 107 3.12 -1.55 -5.15
CA LEU A 107 3.06 -0.67 -3.97
C LEU A 107 4.06 -1.07 -2.87
N ARG A 108 4.38 -2.36 -2.76
CA ARG A 108 5.39 -2.87 -1.81
C ARG A 108 6.77 -2.27 -2.11
N ASP A 109 7.11 -2.16 -3.38
CA ASP A 109 8.43 -1.73 -3.88
C ASP A 109 8.44 -0.25 -4.27
N ALA A 110 7.35 0.48 -4.03
CA ALA A 110 7.25 1.88 -4.33
C ALA A 110 8.28 2.68 -3.52
N PRO A 111 9.08 3.56 -4.15
CA PRO A 111 10.11 4.31 -3.45
C PRO A 111 9.49 5.48 -2.66
N PRO A 112 10.23 6.10 -1.73
CA PRO A 112 9.82 7.33 -1.08
C PRO A 112 9.33 8.41 -2.06
N GLY A 113 8.28 9.13 -1.66
CA GLY A 113 7.60 10.11 -2.51
C GLY A 113 6.54 9.52 -3.44
N ALA A 114 6.47 8.20 -3.62
CA ALA A 114 5.36 7.58 -4.34
C ALA A 114 4.04 7.83 -3.60
N CYS A 115 3.05 8.37 -4.32
CA CYS A 115 1.69 8.57 -3.84
C CYS A 115 0.71 7.81 -4.73
N TRP A 116 -0.31 7.19 -4.14
CA TRP A 116 -1.35 6.45 -4.87
C TRP A 116 -2.71 6.66 -4.22
N ASP A 117 -3.75 6.34 -4.99
CA ASP A 117 -5.10 6.22 -4.48
C ASP A 117 -5.34 4.80 -3.97
N ALA A 118 -5.61 4.65 -2.68
CA ALA A 118 -6.14 3.42 -2.10
C ALA A 118 -7.62 3.27 -2.46
N TRP A 119 -7.92 3.23 -3.76
CA TRP A 119 -9.26 3.31 -4.33
C TRP A 119 -10.24 2.31 -3.71
N TRP A 120 -9.76 1.15 -3.27
CA TRP A 120 -10.56 0.12 -2.58
C TRP A 120 -11.16 0.59 -1.25
N ILE A 121 -10.67 1.68 -0.66
CA ILE A 121 -11.23 2.33 0.53
C ILE A 121 -12.38 3.25 0.14
N GLY A 122 -12.14 4.16 -0.81
CA GLY A 122 -13.15 5.11 -1.29
C GLY A 122 -14.32 4.40 -1.98
N ASP A 123 -14.04 3.35 -2.75
CA ASP A 123 -15.03 2.54 -3.46
C ASP A 123 -16.08 1.91 -2.53
N ARG A 124 -15.64 1.42 -1.36
CA ARG A 124 -16.53 0.87 -0.32
C ARG A 124 -17.40 1.94 0.37
N ARG A 125 -17.18 3.22 0.07
CA ARG A 125 -17.76 4.37 0.78
C ARG A 125 -18.38 5.40 -0.19
N LYS A 126 -18.64 4.98 -1.44
CA LYS A 126 -19.16 5.80 -2.55
C LYS A 126 -20.43 6.58 -2.21
N ASP A 127 -21.20 6.12 -1.22
CA ASP A 127 -22.47 6.72 -0.81
C ASP A 127 -22.28 7.94 0.14
N SER A 128 -21.40 8.89 -0.21
CA SER A 128 -21.22 10.24 0.37
C SER A 128 -20.32 10.46 1.61
N ALA A 129 -19.66 9.44 2.17
CA ALA A 129 -18.89 9.63 3.40
C ALA A 129 -17.44 10.12 3.17
N THR A 130 -17.18 11.42 3.38
CA THR A 130 -15.83 12.02 3.46
C THR A 130 -15.43 12.33 4.90
N GLY A 131 -14.13 12.38 5.19
CA GLY A 131 -13.60 12.73 6.52
C GLY A 131 -12.55 11.74 7.03
N CYS A 132 -11.86 12.08 8.12
CA CYS A 132 -10.75 11.26 8.62
C CYS A 132 -11.20 9.92 9.22
N GLY A 133 -12.41 9.84 9.77
CA GLY A 133 -13.00 8.57 10.19
C GLY A 133 -13.33 7.69 8.99
N PHE A 134 -13.49 8.31 7.82
CA PHE A 134 -13.77 7.62 6.59
C PHE A 134 -12.54 7.28 5.76
N MET A 135 -11.37 7.85 6.06
CA MET A 135 -10.16 7.74 5.23
C MET A 135 -10.40 8.19 3.78
N VAL A 136 -11.31 9.13 3.58
CA VAL A 136 -11.73 9.63 2.26
C VAL A 136 -11.63 11.14 2.27
N GLY A 137 -10.84 11.69 1.35
CA GLY A 137 -10.66 13.11 1.17
C GLY A 137 -11.81 13.78 0.41
N PRO A 138 -11.72 15.11 0.21
CA PRO A 138 -12.81 15.91 -0.36
C PRO A 138 -13.12 15.62 -1.84
N ASP A 139 -12.22 14.97 -2.57
CA ASP A 139 -12.40 14.53 -3.96
C ASP A 139 -12.81 13.05 -4.07
N HIS A 140 -13.27 12.45 -2.95
CA HIS A 140 -13.64 11.04 -2.82
C HIS A 140 -12.51 10.03 -3.04
N ARG A 141 -11.26 10.46 -2.97
CA ARG A 141 -10.07 9.59 -3.03
C ARG A 141 -9.51 9.30 -1.64
N SER A 142 -8.73 8.23 -1.54
CA SER A 142 -8.05 7.82 -0.31
C SER A 142 -6.55 7.80 -0.55
N LEU A 143 -5.89 8.96 -0.42
CA LEU A 143 -4.49 9.09 -0.79
C LEU A 143 -3.55 8.53 0.28
N VAL A 144 -2.54 7.80 -0.19
CA VAL A 144 -1.43 7.29 0.62
C VAL A 144 -0.12 7.77 -0.01
N VAL A 145 0.88 8.06 0.81
CA VAL A 145 2.24 8.38 0.35
C VAL A 145 3.28 7.55 1.09
N LYS A 146 4.34 7.15 0.36
CA LYS A 146 5.52 6.49 0.92
C LYS A 146 6.46 7.55 1.53
N CYS A 147 6.68 7.48 2.83
CA CYS A 147 7.57 8.37 3.58
C CYS A 147 9.06 8.07 3.29
N PRO A 148 9.99 9.00 3.62
CA PRO A 148 11.42 8.82 3.40
C PRO A 148 12.04 7.56 4.03
N ASP A 149 11.46 7.08 5.13
CA ASP A 149 11.90 5.88 5.84
C ASP A 149 11.16 4.59 5.41
N GLY A 150 10.37 4.66 4.33
CA GLY A 150 9.65 3.53 3.76
C GLY A 150 8.31 3.20 4.42
N HIS A 151 7.94 3.90 5.49
CA HIS A 151 6.58 3.80 6.04
C HIS A 151 5.56 4.43 5.10
N GLU A 152 4.29 4.08 5.30
CA GLU A 152 3.19 4.59 4.52
C GLU A 152 2.35 5.50 5.40
N TRP A 153 1.99 6.66 4.87
CA TRP A 153 1.09 7.59 5.54
C TRP A 153 -0.21 7.71 4.77
N MET A 154 -1.31 7.32 5.41
CA MET A 154 -2.67 7.53 4.92
C MET A 154 -3.02 9.00 5.11
N ILE A 155 -2.89 9.79 4.04
CA ILE A 155 -3.11 11.24 4.06
C ILE A 155 -4.53 11.56 4.48
N ASP A 156 -5.51 10.81 3.99
CA ASP A 156 -6.92 11.08 4.33
C ASP A 156 -7.35 10.44 5.66
N GLY A 157 -6.42 9.84 6.41
CA GLY A 157 -6.69 9.10 7.64
C GLY A 157 -6.72 9.93 8.91
N ARG A 158 -7.23 9.33 9.98
CA ARG A 158 -7.23 9.91 11.32
C ARG A 158 -5.85 9.77 11.98
N ALA A 159 -5.37 10.85 12.58
CA ALA A 159 -4.17 10.84 13.42
C ALA A 159 -4.38 10.01 14.69
N SER A 160 -3.34 9.33 15.17
CA SER A 160 -3.38 8.57 16.43
C SER A 160 -3.65 9.46 17.66
N ASN A 161 -3.28 10.74 17.59
CA ASN A 161 -3.52 11.75 18.63
C ASN A 161 -4.68 12.70 18.30
N CYS A 162 -5.63 12.26 17.46
CA CYS A 162 -6.85 13.03 17.14
C CYS A 162 -7.58 13.50 18.41
N THR A 163 -7.92 14.79 18.47
CA THR A 163 -8.65 15.37 19.61
C THR A 163 -10.17 15.35 19.47
N MET A 164 -10.69 14.85 18.34
CA MET A 164 -12.12 14.70 18.07
C MET A 164 -12.47 13.27 17.62
N PRO A 165 -12.09 12.22 18.37
CA PRO A 165 -12.17 10.83 17.90
C PRO A 165 -13.60 10.34 17.60
N ASN A 166 -14.62 10.99 18.15
CA ASN A 166 -16.04 10.64 17.93
C ASN A 166 -16.66 11.36 16.72
N ASP A 167 -15.95 12.31 16.11
CA ASP A 167 -16.37 12.96 14.87
C ASP A 167 -15.66 12.28 13.69
N ASN A 168 -16.42 11.69 12.76
CA ASN A 168 -15.85 11.04 11.57
C ASN A 168 -15.67 11.98 10.38
N ALA A 169 -16.36 13.12 10.38
CA ALA A 169 -16.42 14.06 9.26
C ALA A 169 -15.26 15.09 9.30
N HIS A 170 -14.76 15.44 10.48
CA HIS A 170 -13.58 16.32 10.57
C HIS A 170 -12.34 15.69 9.92
N HIS A 171 -11.34 16.52 9.64
CA HIS A 171 -10.02 16.06 9.20
C HIS A 171 -8.94 16.33 10.26
N CYS A 172 -7.99 15.42 10.45
CA CYS A 172 -6.86 15.72 11.34
C CYS A 172 -5.91 16.78 10.76
N TRP A 173 -5.91 16.90 9.44
CA TRP A 173 -5.26 17.90 8.61
C TRP A 173 -5.97 17.91 7.25
N VAL A 174 -5.90 18.99 6.49
CA VAL A 174 -6.53 19.09 5.17
C VAL A 174 -5.45 19.00 4.11
N ARG A 175 -5.72 18.22 3.06
CA ARG A 175 -4.90 18.26 1.86
C ARG A 175 -5.49 19.21 0.81
N HIS A 176 -4.60 19.84 0.06
CA HIS A 176 -4.89 20.72 -1.05
C HIS A 176 -4.09 20.30 -2.27
N GLY A 177 -4.53 20.74 -3.44
CA GLY A 177 -3.86 20.42 -4.69
C GLY A 177 -3.91 18.92 -5.00
N ARG A 178 -3.00 18.49 -5.89
CA ARG A 178 -3.02 17.16 -6.49
C ARG A 178 -1.62 16.56 -6.58
N PRO A 179 -1.45 15.25 -6.34
CA PRO A 179 -0.15 14.59 -6.52
C PRO A 179 0.25 14.54 -8.00
N GLU A 180 -0.70 14.49 -8.93
CA GLU A 180 -0.41 14.46 -10.37
C GLU A 180 0.26 15.76 -10.85
N ASP A 181 -0.19 16.90 -10.32
CA ASP A 181 0.30 18.23 -10.70
C ASP A 181 1.52 18.68 -9.86
N GLY A 182 1.95 17.85 -8.90
CA GLY A 182 3.04 18.18 -7.97
C GLY A 182 2.70 19.31 -6.99
N THR A 183 1.42 19.57 -6.74
CA THR A 183 0.94 20.67 -5.87
C THR A 183 0.42 20.18 -4.52
N LEU A 184 0.43 18.86 -4.28
CA LEU A 184 -0.12 18.26 -3.06
C LEU A 184 0.49 18.88 -1.80
N HIS A 185 -0.35 19.48 -0.98
CA HIS A 185 0.02 20.20 0.24
C HIS A 185 -0.88 19.76 1.38
N VAL A 186 -0.37 19.64 2.60
CA VAL A 186 -1.17 19.33 3.79
C VAL A 186 -0.95 20.38 4.87
N ASP A 187 -2.04 20.92 5.41
CA ASP A 187 -2.01 21.89 6.50
C ASP A 187 -3.25 21.78 7.41
N LYS A 188 -3.55 22.83 8.18
CA LYS A 188 -4.70 22.94 9.08
C LYS A 188 -5.80 23.86 8.55
N ASN A 189 -5.72 24.31 7.31
CA ASN A 189 -6.67 25.23 6.72
C ASN A 189 -7.95 24.49 6.28
N GLY A 190 -8.90 24.41 7.20
CA GLY A 190 -10.23 23.84 6.98
C GLY A 190 -10.83 23.25 8.26
N ASN A 191 -11.82 22.35 8.11
CA ASN A 191 -12.47 21.69 9.24
C ASN A 191 -11.53 20.66 9.89
N THR A 192 -10.77 21.09 10.90
CA THR A 192 -9.77 20.24 11.55
C THR A 192 -9.85 20.18 13.07
N CYS A 193 -9.41 19.06 13.64
CA CYS A 193 -9.20 18.92 15.10
C CYS A 193 -7.91 19.63 15.54
N ALA A 194 -7.45 19.46 16.79
CA ALA A 194 -6.22 20.11 17.28
C ALA A 194 -4.94 19.28 17.09
N ALA A 195 -5.00 18.13 16.40
CA ALA A 195 -3.86 17.25 16.24
C ALA A 195 -2.77 17.82 15.32
N GLY A 196 -1.50 17.72 15.78
CA GLY A 196 -0.27 17.51 15.00
C GLY A 196 0.14 18.52 13.92
N ALA A 197 -0.63 19.59 13.70
CA ALA A 197 -0.38 20.63 12.69
C ALA A 197 -0.16 20.12 11.24
N GLY A 198 -0.58 18.90 10.91
CA GLY A 198 -0.29 18.28 9.60
C GLY A 198 1.11 17.66 9.46
N SER A 199 1.85 17.56 10.57
CA SER A 199 3.12 16.83 10.59
C SER A 199 2.92 15.31 10.53
N ILE A 200 3.90 14.63 9.94
CA ILE A 200 3.94 13.20 9.73
C ILE A 200 4.98 12.62 10.67
N GLN A 201 4.57 11.81 11.63
CA GLN A 201 5.47 11.12 12.55
C GLN A 201 5.45 9.61 12.27
N THR A 202 6.59 9.09 11.84
CA THR A 202 6.88 7.65 11.76
C THR A 202 7.91 7.29 12.84
N PRO A 203 8.25 6.00 13.06
CA PRO A 203 9.27 5.60 14.04
C PRO A 203 10.65 6.21 13.80
N SER A 204 10.99 6.51 12.54
CA SER A 204 12.35 6.95 12.15
C SER A 204 12.38 8.27 11.38
N TRP A 205 11.24 8.92 11.17
CA TRP A 205 11.15 10.18 10.45
C TRP A 205 10.03 11.07 10.98
N HIS A 206 10.28 12.38 11.03
CA HIS A 206 9.29 13.41 11.35
C HIS A 206 9.41 14.51 10.30
N GLY A 207 8.29 14.88 9.67
CA GLY A 207 8.30 15.93 8.66
C GLY A 207 6.92 16.36 8.22
N PHE A 208 6.84 16.91 7.01
CA PHE A 208 5.66 17.55 6.45
C PHE A 208 5.52 17.20 4.97
N LEU A 209 4.30 17.35 4.44
CA LEU A 209 4.00 17.30 3.03
C LEU A 209 3.54 18.68 2.56
N HIS A 210 4.44 19.46 1.96
CA HIS A 210 4.13 20.81 1.50
C HIS A 210 4.52 20.97 0.04
N ASN A 211 3.59 21.50 -0.77
CA ASN A 211 3.85 21.93 -2.16
C ASN A 211 4.53 20.82 -3.00
N GLY A 212 3.99 19.60 -2.91
CA GLY A 212 4.47 18.43 -3.62
C GLY A 212 5.77 17.83 -3.09
N HIS A 213 6.23 18.20 -1.88
CA HIS A 213 7.48 17.69 -1.32
C HIS A 213 7.32 17.19 0.11
N LEU A 214 7.97 16.06 0.41
CA LEU A 214 8.21 15.60 1.77
C LEU A 214 9.47 16.30 2.32
N THR A 215 9.32 17.03 3.42
CA THR A 215 10.38 17.83 4.04
C THR A 215 10.46 17.59 5.55
N THR A 216 11.64 17.76 6.14
CA THR A 216 11.84 17.78 7.60
C THR A 216 11.86 19.19 8.12
#